data_AF-A0AB38LLG2-F1
#
_entry.id   AF-A0AB38LLG2-F1
#
_cell.length_a   1.000
_cell.length_b   1.000
_cell.length_c   1.000
_cell.angle_alpha   90.00
_cell.angle_beta   90.00
_cell.angle_gamma   90.00
#
_symmetry.space_group_name_H-M   'P 1'
#
loop_
_entity.id
_entity.type
_entity.pdbx_description
1 polymer ?
#
loop_
_entity_poly.entity_id
_entity_poly.type
_entity_poly.pdbx_seq_one_letter_code
_entity_poly.pdbx_strand_id
1 'polypeptide(L)'
;MDLFTRQFGGLSHAVIVLLIKIRLLVDLRALHQSLPPELVDNVHDQLVSNIIAANKDAVKSQDLSPEIKNVESQVNELCRYIAKANKHFWPAFLDPGRDLTARPAYYSRGDEREMQLYLVYSYDAWKETSGAIDVIRVKTSNKL
;
A
#
# COMPACT_ATOMS: atom_id res chain seq x y z
N MET A 1 -9.45 -2.74 16.42
CA MET A 1 -10.05 -2.60 15.07
C MET A 1 -9.74 -1.19 14.60
N ASP A 2 -8.99 -1.06 13.50
CA ASP A 2 -8.56 0.23 12.95
C ASP A 2 -9.77 1.08 12.52
N LEU A 3 -9.66 2.41 12.63
CA LEU A 3 -10.71 3.36 12.23
C LEU A 3 -11.09 3.17 10.76
N PHE A 4 -10.11 2.82 9.94
CA PHE A 4 -10.22 2.66 8.49
C PHE A 4 -10.84 1.33 8.04
N THR A 5 -11.06 0.38 8.96
CA THR A 5 -11.77 -0.89 8.69
C THR A 5 -13.21 -0.88 9.19
N ARG A 6 -13.73 0.26 9.69
CA ARG A 6 -15.12 0.38 10.14
C ARG A 6 -16.09 0.32 8.96
N GLN A 7 -17.31 -0.13 9.25
CA GLN A 7 -18.47 -0.44 8.40
C GLN A 7 -18.84 0.56 7.27
N PHE A 8 -18.19 1.73 7.19
CA PHE A 8 -18.43 2.78 6.21
C PHE A 8 -17.23 3.10 5.29
N GLY A 9 -16.05 2.51 5.50
CA GLY A 9 -14.93 2.62 4.56
C GLY A 9 -15.16 1.70 3.35
N GLY A 10 -15.63 2.22 2.23
CA GLY A 10 -15.82 1.43 1.01
C GLY A 10 -14.49 0.84 0.49
N LEU A 11 -14.57 -0.15 -0.41
CA LEU A 11 -13.40 -0.80 -1.03
C LEU A 11 -12.38 0.22 -1.58
N SER A 12 -12.84 1.31 -2.18
CA SER A 12 -12.00 2.44 -2.63
C SER A 12 -11.12 3.03 -1.53
N HIS A 13 -11.69 3.29 -0.37
CA HIS A 13 -10.96 3.90 0.74
C HIS A 13 -9.90 2.94 1.27
N ALA A 14 -10.25 1.65 1.43
CA ALA A 14 -9.31 0.64 1.88
C ALA A 14 -8.11 0.49 0.92
N VAL A 15 -8.36 0.51 -0.39
CA VAL A 15 -7.31 0.43 -1.42
C VAL A 15 -6.37 1.62 -1.35
N ILE A 16 -6.88 2.85 -1.25
CA ILE A 16 -6.04 4.06 -1.18
C ILE A 16 -5.28 4.14 0.15
N VAL A 17 -5.93 3.83 1.27
CA VAL A 17 -5.26 3.82 2.60
C VAL A 17 -4.16 2.77 2.62
N LEU A 18 -4.36 1.61 2.00
CA LEU A 18 -3.34 0.59 1.88
C LEU A 18 -2.12 1.09 1.10
N LEU A 19 -2.31 1.76 -0.04
CA LEU A 19 -1.20 2.37 -0.80
C LEU A 19 -0.40 3.35 0.07
N ILE A 20 -1.09 4.23 0.81
CA ILE A 20 -0.46 5.20 1.70
C ILE A 20 0.34 4.49 2.81
N LYS A 21 -0.22 3.44 3.42
CA LYS A 21 0.47 2.67 4.47
C LYS A 21 1.65 1.87 3.92
N ILE A 22 1.58 1.36 2.69
CA ILE A 22 2.72 0.70 2.04
C ILE A 22 3.85 1.71 1.80
N ARG A 23 3.53 2.91 1.29
CA ARG A 23 4.51 3.97 1.13
C ARG A 23 5.16 4.33 2.48
N LEU A 24 4.36 4.54 3.52
CA LEU A 24 4.87 4.79 4.87
C LEU A 24 5.76 3.64 5.38
N LEU A 25 5.40 2.38 5.13
CA LEU A 25 6.18 1.22 5.55
C LEU A 25 7.53 1.17 4.85
N VAL A 26 7.58 1.47 3.56
CA VAL A 26 8.82 1.56 2.77
C VAL A 26 9.71 2.67 3.33
N ASP A 27 9.13 3.86 3.56
CA ASP A 27 9.86 5.01 4.10
C ASP A 27 10.43 4.71 5.50
N LEU A 28 9.65 4.11 6.40
CA LEU A 28 10.09 3.71 7.74
C LEU A 28 11.23 2.67 7.71
N ARG A 29 11.16 1.70 6.79
CA ARG A 29 12.22 0.69 6.63
C ARG A 29 13.50 1.31 6.08
N ALA A 30 13.39 2.21 5.11
CA ALA A 30 14.53 2.93 4.57
C ALA A 30 15.22 3.75 5.67
N LEU A 31 14.46 4.50 6.47
CA LEU A 31 14.97 5.24 7.62
C LEU A 31 15.70 4.34 8.61
N HIS A 32 15.08 3.22 8.99
CA HIS A 32 15.64 2.28 9.95
C HIS A 32 16.94 1.63 9.45
N GLN A 33 17.06 1.40 8.13
CA GLN A 33 18.26 0.82 7.51
C GLN A 33 19.36 1.84 7.21
N SER A 34 19.04 3.12 7.02
CA SER A 34 19.99 4.21 6.68
C SER A 34 20.91 4.69 7.82
N LEU A 35 21.18 3.84 8.82
CA LEU A 35 22.20 4.04 9.85
C LEU A 35 23.51 3.33 9.42
N PRO A 36 24.23 3.83 8.39
CA PRO A 36 25.34 4.77 8.64
C PRO A 36 25.53 5.88 7.58
N PRO A 37 26.28 6.96 7.90
CA PRO A 37 26.37 8.19 7.07
C PRO A 37 27.11 8.07 5.73
N GLU A 38 27.83 6.97 5.48
CA GLU A 38 28.87 6.90 4.42
C GLU A 38 28.35 6.40 3.05
N LEU A 39 27.08 5.96 2.93
CA LEU A 39 26.56 5.28 1.73
C LEU A 39 25.28 5.91 1.14
N VAL A 40 24.94 7.14 1.52
CA VAL A 40 23.60 7.72 1.35
C VAL A 40 23.32 8.29 -0.06
N ASP A 41 24.29 8.39 -0.96
CA ASP A 41 24.19 9.33 -2.09
C ASP A 41 23.43 8.85 -3.34
N ASN A 42 23.06 7.57 -3.50
CA ASN A 42 22.53 7.11 -4.82
C ASN A 42 21.14 6.44 -4.84
N VAL A 43 20.47 6.26 -3.69
CA VAL A 43 19.15 5.57 -3.65
C VAL A 43 18.06 6.42 -3.00
N HIS A 44 18.41 7.58 -2.46
CA HIS A 44 17.60 8.27 -1.46
C HIS A 44 16.60 9.29 -2.03
N ASP A 45 16.82 9.80 -3.25
CA ASP A 45 16.04 10.92 -3.79
C ASP A 45 14.61 10.55 -4.23
N GLN A 46 14.34 9.25 -4.44
CA GLN A 46 13.00 8.78 -4.80
C GLN A 46 12.24 8.11 -3.65
N LEU A 47 12.95 7.58 -2.66
CA LEU A 47 12.35 6.76 -1.60
C LEU A 47 11.97 7.54 -0.35
N VAL A 48 12.56 8.71 -0.09
CA VAL A 48 12.27 9.46 1.13
C VAL A 48 11.43 10.67 0.78
N SER A 49 10.14 10.61 1.12
CA SER A 49 9.28 11.79 1.08
C SER A 49 9.97 12.99 1.77
N ASN A 50 9.93 14.16 1.15
CA ASN A 50 10.52 15.42 1.66
C ASN A 50 10.20 15.69 3.14
N ILE A 51 9.05 15.19 3.63
CA ILE A 51 8.58 15.30 5.02
C ILE A 51 9.54 14.60 5.99
N ILE A 52 10.07 13.45 5.60
CA ILE A 52 11.00 12.66 6.42
C ILE A 52 12.42 13.22 6.32
N ALA A 53 12.81 13.70 5.13
CA ALA A 53 14.09 14.39 4.94
C ALA A 53 14.23 15.58 5.90
N ALA A 54 13.13 16.32 6.13
CA ALA A 54 13.08 17.46 7.05
C ALA A 54 13.22 17.09 8.54
N ASN A 55 12.97 15.83 8.94
CA ASN A 55 13.01 15.37 10.33
C ASN A 55 14.09 14.29 10.59
N LYS A 56 15.07 14.15 9.69
CA LYS A 56 16.14 13.14 9.80
C LYS A 56 16.81 13.11 11.18
N ASP A 57 17.03 14.27 11.80
CA ASP A 57 17.73 14.34 13.09
C ASP A 57 16.86 13.93 14.29
N ALA A 58 15.53 14.04 14.20
CA ALA A 58 14.62 13.53 15.21
C ALA A 58 14.45 11.99 15.13
N VAL A 59 14.65 11.42 13.94
CA VAL A 59 14.46 9.98 13.67
C VAL A 59 15.73 9.15 13.91
N LYS A 60 16.93 9.75 13.76
CA LYS A 60 18.23 9.06 13.87
C LYS A 60 18.49 8.33 15.21
N SER A 61 17.81 8.69 16.29
CA SER A 61 18.05 8.10 17.62
C SER A 61 16.96 7.15 18.10
N GLN A 62 15.95 6.85 17.28
CA GLN A 62 14.78 6.09 17.71
C GLN A 62 14.73 4.71 17.04
N ASP A 63 14.56 3.65 17.84
CA ASP A 63 14.23 2.34 17.29
C ASP A 63 12.82 2.39 16.67
N LEU A 64 12.76 2.38 15.34
CA LEU A 64 11.52 2.38 14.56
C LEU A 64 10.87 0.99 14.42
N SER A 65 11.46 -0.05 15.01
CA SER A 65 10.94 -1.42 14.92
C SER A 65 9.48 -1.55 15.39
N PRO A 66 9.03 -0.89 16.49
CA PRO A 66 7.64 -0.93 16.93
C PRO A 66 6.67 -0.34 15.90
N GLU A 67 7.02 0.82 15.32
CA GLU A 67 6.22 1.52 14.31
C GLU A 67 6.15 0.71 13.02
N ILE A 68 7.28 0.16 12.57
CA ILE A 68 7.33 -0.72 11.40
C ILE A 68 6.40 -1.92 11.59
N LYS A 69 6.47 -2.59 12.75
CA LYS A 69 5.60 -3.74 13.07
C LYS A 69 4.13 -3.34 13.10
N ASN A 70 3.81 -2.18 13.67
CA ASN A 70 2.43 -1.68 13.73
C ASN A 70 1.86 -1.40 12.34
N VAL A 71 2.60 -0.66 11.49
CA VAL A 71 2.18 -0.36 10.13
C VAL A 71 2.07 -1.64 9.29
N GLU A 72 2.99 -2.58 9.45
CA GLU A 72 2.91 -3.88 8.77
C GLU A 72 1.66 -4.68 9.18
N SER A 73 1.30 -4.67 10.47
CA SER A 73 0.05 -5.30 10.94
C SER A 73 -1.18 -4.65 10.27
N GLN A 74 -1.23 -3.33 10.19
CA GLN A 74 -2.33 -2.60 9.55
C GLN A 74 -2.40 -2.88 8.04
N VAL A 75 -1.26 -2.95 7.35
CA VAL A 75 -1.19 -3.37 5.93
C VAL A 75 -1.78 -4.77 5.76
N ASN A 76 -1.42 -5.72 6.63
CA ASN A 76 -1.97 -7.08 6.59
C ASN A 76 -3.49 -7.11 6.83
N GLU A 77 -3.98 -6.33 7.79
CA GLU A 77 -5.42 -6.21 8.07
C GLU A 77 -6.19 -5.65 6.87
N LEU A 78 -5.67 -4.60 6.22
CA LEU A 78 -6.28 -4.01 5.04
C LEU A 78 -6.26 -4.99 3.85
N CYS A 79 -5.18 -5.74 3.63
CA CYS A 79 -5.14 -6.75 2.57
C CYS A 79 -6.22 -7.82 2.75
N ARG A 80 -6.39 -8.33 3.99
CA ARG A 80 -7.46 -9.29 4.32
C ARG A 80 -8.85 -8.68 4.18
N TYR A 81 -9.01 -7.42 4.60
CA TYR A 81 -10.27 -6.71 4.45
C TYR A 81 -10.67 -6.58 2.97
N ILE A 82 -9.75 -6.15 2.11
CA ILE A 82 -9.98 -6.02 0.66
C ILE A 82 -10.33 -7.38 0.05
N ALA A 83 -9.59 -8.43 0.39
CA ALA A 83 -9.88 -9.78 -0.09
C ALA A 83 -11.27 -10.27 0.30
N LYS A 84 -11.71 -9.95 1.54
CA LYS A 84 -13.05 -10.28 2.03
C LYS A 84 -14.14 -9.42 1.39
N ALA A 85 -13.87 -8.13 1.17
CA ALA A 85 -14.81 -7.19 0.58
C ALA A 85 -15.06 -7.49 -0.90
N ASN A 86 -14.01 -7.86 -1.64
CA ASN A 86 -14.09 -8.18 -3.04
C ASN A 86 -13.02 -9.22 -3.44
N LYS A 87 -13.45 -10.47 -3.57
CA LYS A 87 -12.58 -11.61 -3.92
C LYS A 87 -11.89 -11.47 -5.29
N HIS A 88 -12.40 -10.59 -6.17
CA HIS A 88 -11.84 -10.37 -7.50
C HIS A 88 -10.67 -9.39 -7.49
N PHE A 89 -10.50 -8.62 -6.41
CA PHE A 89 -9.56 -7.50 -6.38
C PHE A 89 -8.10 -7.93 -6.57
N TRP A 90 -7.58 -8.83 -5.73
CA TRP A 90 -6.16 -9.20 -5.81
C TRP A 90 -5.77 -9.93 -7.10
N PRO A 91 -6.58 -10.88 -7.64
CA PRO A 91 -6.30 -11.46 -8.95
C PRO A 91 -6.15 -10.41 -10.05
N ALA A 92 -7.13 -9.50 -10.18
CA ALA A 92 -7.09 -8.46 -11.20
C ALA A 92 -6.05 -7.36 -10.90
N PHE A 93 -5.71 -7.12 -9.64
CA PHE A 93 -4.64 -6.18 -9.31
C PHE A 93 -3.26 -6.70 -9.74
N LEU A 94 -3.01 -8.01 -9.61
CA LEU A 94 -1.73 -8.63 -9.94
C LEU A 94 -1.59 -8.99 -11.42
N ASP A 95 -2.71 -9.27 -12.08
CA ASP A 95 -2.81 -9.53 -13.52
C ASP A 95 -4.02 -8.77 -14.12
N PRO A 96 -3.88 -7.46 -14.39
CA PRO A 96 -5.01 -6.60 -14.74
C PRO A 96 -5.65 -6.87 -16.10
N GLY A 97 -4.92 -7.45 -17.05
CA GLY A 97 -5.41 -7.73 -18.40
C GLY A 97 -6.42 -6.70 -18.94
N ARG A 98 -7.64 -7.18 -19.23
CA ARG A 98 -8.76 -6.34 -19.72
C ARG A 98 -9.41 -5.48 -18.64
N ASP A 99 -9.30 -5.85 -17.37
CA ASP A 99 -9.99 -5.20 -16.25
C ASP A 99 -9.52 -3.74 -16.05
N LEU A 100 -8.26 -3.45 -16.39
CA LEU A 100 -7.72 -2.08 -16.34
C LEU A 100 -8.29 -1.13 -17.40
N THR A 101 -8.93 -1.67 -18.44
CA THR A 101 -9.58 -0.86 -19.49
C THR A 101 -11.11 -0.88 -19.38
N ALA A 102 -11.65 -1.59 -18.40
CA ALA A 102 -13.09 -1.70 -18.21
C ALA A 102 -13.73 -0.34 -17.89
N ARG A 103 -14.97 -0.16 -18.34
CA ARG A 103 -15.81 1.02 -18.08
C ARG A 103 -17.20 0.55 -17.67
N PRO A 104 -17.36 -0.01 -16.46
CA PRO A 104 -18.66 -0.51 -16.01
C PRO A 104 -19.64 0.66 -15.86
N ALA A 105 -20.83 0.54 -16.47
CA ALA A 105 -21.88 1.55 -16.35
C ALA A 105 -22.54 1.54 -14.95
N TYR A 106 -22.48 0.41 -14.25
CA TYR A 106 -23.02 0.20 -12.91
C TYR A 106 -22.22 -0.90 -12.21
N TYR A 107 -22.24 -0.89 -10.88
CA TYR A 107 -21.61 -1.92 -10.06
C TYR A 107 -22.47 -2.22 -8.82
N SER A 108 -22.18 -3.35 -8.19
CA SER A 108 -22.72 -3.72 -6.88
C SER A 108 -21.58 -4.03 -5.93
N ARG A 109 -21.77 -3.79 -4.63
CA ARG A 109 -20.71 -4.08 -3.64
C ARG A 109 -20.27 -5.53 -3.72
N GLY A 110 -18.96 -5.75 -3.81
CA GLY A 110 -18.29 -7.03 -3.88
C GLY A 110 -18.25 -7.69 -5.26
N ASP A 111 -18.86 -7.10 -6.28
CA ASP A 111 -18.87 -7.67 -7.63
C ASP A 111 -17.60 -7.32 -8.44
N GLU A 112 -17.41 -8.00 -9.57
CA GLU A 112 -16.27 -7.77 -10.47
C GLU A 112 -16.21 -6.34 -10.99
N ARG A 113 -17.36 -5.67 -11.17
CA ARG A 113 -17.44 -4.31 -11.71
C ARG A 113 -17.00 -3.27 -10.69
N GLU A 114 -17.28 -3.50 -9.40
CA GLU A 114 -16.76 -2.67 -8.32
C GLU A 114 -15.23 -2.75 -8.26
N MET A 115 -14.67 -3.96 -8.41
CA MET A 115 -13.24 -4.16 -8.53
C MET A 115 -12.68 -3.40 -9.74
N GLN A 116 -13.26 -3.59 -10.93
CA GLN A 116 -12.81 -2.95 -12.17
C GLN A 116 -12.77 -1.43 -12.04
N LEU A 117 -13.83 -0.85 -11.45
CA LEU A 117 -13.91 0.58 -11.22
C LEU A 117 -12.74 1.11 -10.37
N TYR A 118 -12.46 0.45 -9.23
CA TYR A 118 -11.41 0.92 -8.32
C TYR A 118 -10.01 0.54 -8.78
N LEU A 119 -9.86 -0.55 -9.53
CA LEU A 119 -8.63 -0.89 -10.21
C LEU A 119 -8.28 0.24 -11.19
N VAL A 120 -9.18 0.58 -12.12
CA VAL A 120 -8.99 1.67 -13.09
C VAL A 120 -8.62 2.98 -12.41
N TYR A 121 -9.30 3.35 -11.32
CA TYR A 121 -9.08 4.65 -10.67
C TYR A 121 -7.78 4.75 -9.87
N SER A 122 -7.22 3.64 -9.42
CA SER A 122 -6.07 3.68 -8.51
C SER A 122 -4.79 3.12 -9.11
N TYR A 123 -4.87 2.23 -10.11
CA TYR A 123 -3.73 1.42 -10.55
C TYR A 123 -2.51 2.24 -11.01
N ASP A 124 -2.72 3.40 -11.64
CA ASP A 124 -1.62 4.28 -12.02
C ASP A 124 -0.85 4.80 -10.78
N ALA A 125 -1.55 5.21 -9.72
CA ALA A 125 -0.91 5.63 -8.46
C ALA A 125 -0.12 4.48 -7.80
N TRP A 126 -0.58 3.24 -7.94
CA TRP A 126 0.15 2.07 -7.47
C TRP A 126 1.41 1.80 -8.30
N LYS A 127 1.36 1.97 -9.62
CA LYS A 127 2.54 1.85 -10.50
C LYS A 127 3.58 2.94 -10.26
N GLU A 128 3.13 4.16 -9.98
CA GLU A 128 4.00 5.30 -9.66
C GLU A 128 4.70 5.12 -8.31
N THR A 129 4.12 4.34 -7.39
CA THR A 129 4.71 4.06 -6.09
C THR A 129 5.66 2.86 -6.18
N SER A 130 6.96 3.16 -6.24
CA SER A 130 8.04 2.16 -6.35
C SER A 130 7.90 1.04 -5.31
N GLY A 131 7.88 -0.21 -5.78
CA GLY A 131 7.81 -1.42 -4.95
C GLY A 131 6.44 -1.75 -4.34
N ALA A 132 5.41 -0.92 -4.54
CA ALA A 132 4.10 -1.16 -3.91
C ALA A 132 3.42 -2.45 -4.42
N ILE A 133 3.49 -2.73 -5.72
CA ILE A 133 2.93 -3.94 -6.32
C ILE A 133 3.67 -5.19 -5.84
N ASP A 134 4.99 -5.12 -5.66
CA ASP A 134 5.80 -6.25 -5.18
C ASP A 134 5.47 -6.62 -3.74
N VAL A 135 5.24 -5.62 -2.88
CA VAL A 135 4.77 -5.84 -1.50
C VAL A 135 3.45 -6.62 -1.50
N ILE A 136 2.51 -6.27 -2.39
CA ILE A 136 1.24 -7.01 -2.52
C ILE A 136 1.47 -8.42 -3.05
N ARG A 137 2.34 -8.60 -4.05
CA ARG A 137 2.67 -9.92 -4.62
C ARG A 137 3.21 -10.87 -3.55
N VAL A 138 4.10 -10.39 -2.68
CA VAL A 138 4.63 -11.19 -1.56
C VAL A 138 3.51 -11.54 -0.56
N LYS A 139 2.69 -10.56 -0.17
CA LYS A 139 1.63 -10.78 0.84
C LYS A 139 0.52 -11.70 0.35
N THR A 140 0.17 -11.66 -0.93
CA THR A 140 -0.85 -12.53 -1.54
C THR A 140 -0.32 -13.95 -1.78
N SER A 141 0.96 -14.09 -2.16
CA SER A 141 1.60 -15.40 -2.37
C SER A 141 1.77 -16.19 -1.07
N ASN A 142 1.99 -15.51 0.05
CA ASN A 142 2.09 -16.12 1.38
C ASN A 142 0.72 -16.54 1.97
N LYS A 143 -0.34 -16.55 1.15
CA LYS A 143 -1.76 -16.75 1.49
C LYS A 143 -2.26 -15.76 2.54
N LEU A 144 -3.10 -14.84 2.08
CA LEU A 144 -3.95 -14.02 2.95
C LEU A 144 -4.85 -14.86 3.86
#